data_AF-A0A356QYX9-F1
#
_entry.id   AF-A0A356QYX9-F1
#
_cell.length_a   1.000
_cell.length_b   1.000
_cell.length_c   1.000
_cell.angle_alpha   90.00
_cell.angle_beta   90.00
_cell.angle_gamma   90.00
#
_symmetry.space_group_name_H-M   'P 1'
#
loop_
_entity.id
_entity.type
_entity.pdbx_description
1 polymer ?
#
loop_
_entity_poly.entity_id
_entity_poly.type
_entity_poly.pdbx_seq_one_letter_code
_entity_poly.pdbx_strand_id
1 'polypeptide(L)'
;GDLIMMRFHDHITPTMAQNGGMFQKLDGPKVFGRTSLTKWVTPIDDTNSRKFGWRHFNDADEVLRQGDKTGVGWEKVDFYGQTAHRTEKERLESPGDWEAWTSQGPINIHQREYLGTTDEGVSLLRTKLKKDIRAVQRGKAVSHPVGSEDSPFHTYGGDTVLRLPEDSSDDNGLMRHAQSEVARIYFAADQYEEDDRRDFIAHEIRKHFGDEALTGAKD
;
A
#
# COMPACT_ATOMS: atom_id res chain seq x y z
N GLY A 1 16.31 14.19 -15.45
CA GLY A 1 16.21 13.24 -14.34
C GLY A 1 15.03 12.34 -14.55
N ASP A 2 15.21 11.08 -14.18
CA ASP A 2 14.20 10.02 -14.23
C ASP A 2 13.17 10.14 -13.10
N LEU A 3 12.03 9.50 -13.29
CA LEU A 3 10.98 9.42 -12.28
C LEU A 3 11.17 8.16 -11.44
N ILE A 4 11.29 8.35 -10.12
CA ILE A 4 11.36 7.26 -9.16
C ILE A 4 10.03 7.23 -8.39
N MET A 5 9.32 6.11 -8.49
CA MET A 5 8.09 5.87 -7.74
C MET A 5 8.39 5.09 -6.47
N MET A 6 7.94 5.61 -5.34
CA MET A 6 7.97 4.97 -4.04
C MET A 6 6.54 4.74 -3.58
N ARG A 7 6.20 3.46 -3.39
CA ARG A 7 4.88 3.02 -2.96
C ARG A 7 4.97 2.45 -1.56
N PHE A 8 4.18 3.01 -0.66
CA PHE A 8 4.04 2.54 0.71
C PHE A 8 2.71 1.80 0.85
N HIS A 9 2.75 0.63 1.48
CA HIS A 9 1.56 -0.14 1.83
C HIS A 9 1.55 -0.35 3.34
N ASP A 10 0.48 0.09 4.00
CA ASP A 10 0.29 -0.21 5.40
C ASP A 10 -0.32 -1.58 5.57
N HIS A 11 0.20 -2.35 6.51
CA HIS A 11 -0.43 -3.56 7.03
C HIS A 11 -0.69 -3.37 8.52
N ILE A 12 -1.96 -3.21 8.87
CA ILE A 12 -2.41 -3.00 10.23
C ILE A 12 -3.01 -4.31 10.74
N THR A 13 -2.35 -4.89 11.73
CA THR A 13 -2.76 -6.17 12.32
C THR A 13 -4.14 -6.04 12.99
N PRO A 14 -5.00 -7.07 12.86
CA PRO A 14 -4.65 -8.42 12.43
C PRO A 14 -4.72 -8.66 10.91
N THR A 15 -5.56 -7.95 10.15
CA THR A 15 -5.84 -8.33 8.74
C THR A 15 -6.08 -7.17 7.79
N MET A 16 -5.90 -5.92 8.24
CA MET A 16 -6.15 -4.75 7.41
C MET A 16 -4.91 -4.36 6.61
N ALA A 17 -5.11 -3.99 5.35
CA ALA A 17 -4.07 -3.46 4.49
C ALA A 17 -4.58 -2.24 3.73
N GLN A 18 -3.69 -1.29 3.47
CA GLN A 18 -3.95 -0.16 2.60
C GLN A 18 -2.96 -0.13 1.44
N ASN A 19 -3.48 0.09 0.25
CA ASN A 19 -2.69 0.14 -0.98
C ASN A 19 -2.63 1.58 -1.51
N GLY A 20 -1.53 1.92 -2.21
CA GLY A 20 -1.40 3.17 -2.95
C GLY A 20 -2.43 3.30 -4.08
N GLY A 21 -2.20 4.18 -5.04
CA GLY A 21 -3.14 4.44 -6.12
C GLY A 21 -3.33 3.24 -7.06
N MET A 22 -4.59 2.89 -7.38
CA MET A 22 -4.91 1.79 -8.32
C MET A 22 -4.52 2.14 -9.75
N PHE A 23 -4.94 3.31 -10.23
CA PHE A 23 -4.77 3.76 -11.61
C PHE A 23 -3.78 4.92 -11.68
N GLN A 24 -2.51 4.64 -11.45
CA GLN A 24 -1.45 5.65 -11.47
C GLN A 24 -0.90 5.87 -12.88
N LYS A 25 -0.55 7.13 -13.14
CA LYS A 25 0.23 7.52 -14.31
C LYS A 25 1.58 8.05 -13.82
N LEU A 26 2.66 7.48 -14.34
CA LEU A 26 4.03 7.87 -13.99
C LEU A 26 4.57 8.86 -15.03
N ASP A 27 3.92 10.01 -15.19
CA ASP A 27 4.32 11.05 -16.15
C ASP A 27 4.83 12.34 -15.52
N GLY A 28 4.76 12.46 -14.19
CA GLY A 28 5.31 13.58 -13.44
C GLY A 28 5.47 13.27 -11.96
N PRO A 29 6.14 14.17 -11.21
CA PRO A 29 6.24 14.04 -9.77
C PRO A 29 4.88 14.04 -9.06
N LYS A 30 4.84 13.43 -7.88
CA LYS A 30 3.66 13.33 -7.01
C LYS A 30 4.15 13.34 -5.57
N VAL A 31 3.58 14.20 -4.75
CA VAL A 31 3.88 14.26 -3.32
C VAL A 31 2.76 13.64 -2.54
N PHE A 32 3.10 12.64 -1.73
CA PHE A 32 2.24 12.14 -0.68
C PHE A 32 0.83 11.74 -1.15
N GLY A 33 0.74 11.09 -2.30
CA GLY A 33 -0.51 10.55 -2.79
C GLY A 33 -1.06 9.53 -1.82
N ARG A 34 -2.37 9.47 -1.64
CA ARG A 34 -3.03 8.70 -0.57
C ARG A 34 -3.59 7.37 -1.07
N THR A 35 -3.99 6.55 -0.11
CA THR A 35 -4.48 5.20 -0.36
C THR A 35 -5.72 5.21 -1.23
N SER A 36 -5.77 4.33 -2.23
CA SER A 36 -6.97 4.19 -3.08
C SER A 36 -7.82 2.96 -2.74
N LEU A 37 -7.29 2.07 -1.88
CA LEU A 37 -7.95 0.87 -1.41
C LEU A 37 -7.55 0.58 0.05
N THR A 38 -8.54 0.40 0.92
CA THR A 38 -8.37 -0.24 2.22
C THR A 38 -9.11 -1.56 2.19
N LYS A 39 -8.47 -2.65 2.60
CA LYS A 39 -9.07 -3.98 2.58
C LYS A 39 -8.74 -4.75 3.85
N TRP A 40 -9.64 -5.62 4.26
CA TRP A 40 -9.36 -6.58 5.32
C TRP A 40 -10.01 -7.92 4.99
N VAL A 41 -9.39 -8.97 5.51
CA VAL A 41 -9.89 -10.34 5.35
C VAL A 41 -10.33 -10.83 6.71
N THR A 42 -11.60 -11.16 6.84
CA THR A 42 -12.19 -11.68 8.07
C THR A 42 -12.31 -13.19 7.95
N PRO A 43 -11.62 -13.98 8.80
CA PRO A 43 -11.82 -15.42 8.86
C PRO A 43 -13.27 -15.76 9.22
N ILE A 44 -13.86 -16.73 8.53
CA ILE A 44 -15.16 -17.31 8.89
C ILE A 44 -14.93 -18.64 9.61
N ASP A 45 -14.07 -19.47 9.04
CA ASP A 45 -13.62 -20.76 9.57
C ASP A 45 -12.20 -21.06 9.06
N ASP A 46 -11.72 -22.28 9.25
CA ASP A 46 -10.36 -22.71 8.90
C ASP A 46 -10.05 -22.64 7.39
N THR A 47 -11.09 -22.67 6.55
CA THR A 47 -10.96 -22.78 5.08
C THR A 47 -11.72 -21.69 4.32
N ASN A 48 -12.48 -20.85 5.01
CA ASN A 48 -13.27 -19.77 4.43
C ASN A 48 -12.96 -18.44 5.08
N SER A 49 -12.92 -17.40 4.26
CA SER A 49 -12.79 -16.01 4.72
C SER A 49 -13.65 -15.09 3.87
N ARG A 50 -13.95 -13.91 4.41
CA ARG A 50 -14.62 -12.84 3.68
C ARG A 50 -13.69 -11.65 3.55
N LYS A 51 -13.47 -11.23 2.30
CA LYS A 51 -12.74 -10.00 2.00
C LYS A 51 -13.73 -8.84 1.99
N PHE A 52 -13.42 -7.81 2.74
CA PHE A 52 -14.08 -6.52 2.71
C PHE A 52 -13.10 -5.47 2.19
N GLY A 53 -13.63 -4.37 1.70
CA GLY A 53 -12.80 -3.23 1.39
C GLY A 53 -13.58 -1.96 1.12
N TRP A 54 -12.86 -0.87 1.23
CA TRP A 54 -13.26 0.47 0.84
C TRP A 54 -12.38 0.92 -0.32
N ARG A 55 -13.02 1.25 -1.43
CA ARG A 55 -12.41 1.90 -2.57
C ARG A 55 -12.51 3.41 -2.37
N HIS A 56 -11.36 4.08 -2.28
CA HIS A 56 -11.25 5.52 -2.03
C HIS A 56 -11.11 6.28 -3.34
N PHE A 57 -12.12 7.06 -3.70
CA PHE A 57 -12.12 7.88 -4.91
C PHE A 57 -11.77 9.31 -4.52
N ASN A 58 -10.68 9.84 -5.07
CA ASN A 58 -10.30 11.23 -4.85
C ASN A 58 -9.65 11.82 -6.11
N ASP A 59 -9.75 13.13 -6.25
CA ASP A 59 -9.33 13.85 -7.46
C ASP A 59 -7.80 13.98 -7.57
N ALA A 60 -7.10 14.01 -6.43
CA ALA A 60 -5.65 14.18 -6.35
C ALA A 60 -4.89 12.92 -6.80
N ASP A 61 -5.41 11.74 -6.47
CA ASP A 61 -4.75 10.46 -6.68
C ASP A 61 -5.28 9.67 -7.87
N GLU A 62 -6.54 9.88 -8.24
CA GLU A 62 -7.16 9.20 -9.38
C GLU A 62 -6.92 9.93 -10.70
N VAL A 63 -5.64 10.13 -11.04
CA VAL A 63 -5.21 10.95 -12.17
C VAL A 63 -5.70 10.46 -13.54
N LEU A 64 -5.93 9.14 -13.68
CA LEU A 64 -6.45 8.54 -14.92
C LEU A 64 -7.98 8.55 -15.01
N ARG A 65 -8.70 8.87 -13.93
CA ARG A 65 -10.18 8.88 -13.87
C ARG A 65 -10.82 7.59 -14.41
N GLN A 66 -10.14 6.46 -14.18
CA GLN A 66 -10.58 5.13 -14.60
C GLN A 66 -11.43 4.42 -13.54
N GLY A 67 -11.54 4.99 -12.34
CA GLY A 67 -12.37 4.41 -11.29
C GLY A 67 -13.85 4.52 -11.64
N ASP A 68 -14.59 3.44 -11.39
CA ASP A 68 -16.03 3.37 -11.60
C ASP A 68 -16.72 3.05 -10.27
N LYS A 69 -17.31 4.07 -9.65
CA LYS A 69 -18.08 3.91 -8.41
C LYS A 69 -19.24 2.92 -8.56
N THR A 70 -19.84 2.83 -9.76
CA THR A 70 -20.96 1.91 -10.02
C THR A 70 -20.51 0.44 -10.14
N GLY A 71 -19.21 0.23 -10.40
CA GLY A 71 -18.55 -1.07 -10.42
C GLY A 71 -18.16 -1.61 -9.04
N VAL A 72 -18.35 -0.85 -7.96
CA VAL A 72 -18.03 -1.28 -6.59
C VAL A 72 -19.30 -1.77 -5.87
N GLY A 73 -19.27 -2.99 -5.34
CA GLY A 73 -20.42 -3.54 -4.63
C GLY A 73 -20.21 -4.95 -4.09
N TRP A 74 -21.31 -5.63 -3.75
CA TRP A 74 -21.26 -7.03 -3.34
C TRP A 74 -20.68 -7.90 -4.47
N GLU A 75 -19.59 -8.60 -4.16
CA GLU A 75 -18.80 -9.40 -5.10
C GLU A 75 -18.36 -8.65 -6.36
N LYS A 76 -18.21 -7.33 -6.28
CA LYS A 76 -17.79 -6.47 -7.39
C LYS A 76 -16.75 -5.45 -6.96
N VAL A 77 -15.77 -5.22 -7.81
CA VAL A 77 -14.81 -4.13 -7.68
C VAL A 77 -14.57 -3.53 -9.07
N ASP A 78 -14.14 -2.28 -9.12
CA ASP A 78 -13.90 -1.51 -10.34
C ASP A 78 -12.59 -1.84 -11.06
N PHE A 79 -11.87 -2.87 -10.63
CA PHE A 79 -10.56 -3.24 -11.17
C PHE A 79 -10.40 -4.74 -11.38
N TYR A 80 -9.45 -5.05 -12.26
CA TYR A 80 -9.28 -6.36 -12.83
C TYR A 80 -8.90 -7.44 -11.79
N GLY A 81 -9.33 -8.68 -12.03
CA GLY A 81 -8.69 -9.85 -11.44
C GLY A 81 -9.11 -10.25 -10.02
N GLN A 82 -10.00 -9.52 -9.36
CA GLN A 82 -10.26 -9.72 -7.92
C GLN A 82 -11.39 -10.69 -7.55
N THR A 83 -12.15 -11.18 -8.54
CA THR A 83 -13.41 -11.92 -8.33
C THR A 83 -13.41 -13.27 -9.06
N ALA A 84 -14.24 -14.20 -8.58
CA ALA A 84 -14.47 -15.51 -9.16
C ALA A 84 -15.31 -15.50 -10.46
N HIS A 85 -15.97 -14.39 -10.79
CA HIS A 85 -16.99 -14.34 -11.85
C HIS A 85 -16.47 -14.39 -13.29
N ARG A 86 -15.14 -14.45 -13.48
CA ARG A 86 -14.52 -14.58 -14.81
C ARG A 86 -14.65 -16.01 -15.32
N THR A 87 -14.81 -16.16 -16.64
CA THR A 87 -14.82 -17.47 -17.29
C THR A 87 -13.48 -18.19 -17.07
N GLU A 88 -13.48 -19.52 -17.20
CA GLU A 88 -12.24 -20.30 -17.13
C GLU A 88 -11.20 -19.84 -18.14
N LYS A 89 -11.62 -19.58 -19.38
CA LYS A 89 -10.75 -19.06 -20.44
C LYS A 89 -10.08 -17.75 -20.03
N GLU A 90 -10.85 -16.78 -19.54
CA GLU A 90 -10.29 -15.50 -19.09
C GLU A 90 -9.31 -15.67 -17.93
N ARG A 91 -9.61 -16.56 -16.97
CA ARG A 91 -8.74 -16.83 -15.82
C ARG A 91 -7.43 -17.52 -16.21
N LEU A 92 -7.43 -18.33 -17.27
CA LEU A 92 -6.23 -19.00 -17.79
C LEU A 92 -5.40 -18.07 -18.67
N GLU A 93 -6.04 -17.28 -19.54
CA GLU A 93 -5.35 -16.36 -20.47
C GLU A 93 -4.81 -15.13 -19.75
N SER A 94 -5.49 -14.67 -18.69
CA SER A 94 -5.11 -13.50 -17.91
C SER A 94 -5.42 -13.75 -16.42
N PRO A 95 -4.55 -14.47 -15.69
CA PRO A 95 -4.74 -14.67 -14.26
C PRO A 95 -4.57 -13.34 -13.51
N GLY A 96 -5.34 -13.17 -12.44
CA GLY A 96 -5.27 -12.04 -11.52
C GLY A 96 -5.20 -12.49 -10.06
N ASP A 97 -5.42 -11.54 -9.16
CA ASP A 97 -5.39 -11.76 -7.70
C ASP A 97 -6.25 -12.95 -7.24
N TRP A 98 -7.44 -13.16 -7.82
CA TRP A 98 -8.31 -14.28 -7.46
C TRP A 98 -7.63 -15.64 -7.69
N GLU A 99 -6.99 -15.84 -8.85
CA GLU A 99 -6.26 -17.06 -9.14
C GLU A 99 -5.01 -17.16 -8.26
N ALA A 100 -4.31 -16.05 -8.03
CA ALA A 100 -3.14 -16.02 -7.16
C ALA A 100 -3.47 -16.42 -5.70
N TRP A 101 -4.64 -16.04 -5.18
CA TRP A 101 -5.06 -16.45 -3.84
C TRP A 101 -5.57 -17.88 -3.80
N THR A 102 -6.47 -18.24 -4.71
CA THR A 102 -7.17 -19.54 -4.64
C THR A 102 -6.31 -20.72 -5.07
N SER A 103 -5.30 -20.50 -5.93
CA SER A 103 -4.37 -21.56 -6.37
C SER A 103 -3.46 -22.09 -5.26
N GLN A 104 -3.31 -21.35 -4.16
CA GLN A 104 -2.50 -21.80 -3.02
C GLN A 104 -3.22 -22.87 -2.16
N GLY A 105 -4.50 -23.12 -2.46
CA GLY A 105 -5.35 -24.07 -1.76
C GLY A 105 -6.08 -23.46 -0.55
N PRO A 106 -6.94 -24.25 0.14
CA PRO A 106 -7.69 -23.76 1.29
C PRO A 106 -6.81 -23.32 2.47
N ILE A 107 -5.67 -23.99 2.66
CA ILE A 107 -4.64 -23.67 3.66
C ILE A 107 -3.27 -23.93 3.04
N ASN A 108 -2.39 -22.94 3.06
CA ASN A 108 -1.03 -23.07 2.55
C ASN A 108 -0.21 -24.04 3.40
N ILE A 109 0.53 -24.93 2.71
CA ILE A 109 1.48 -25.83 3.36
C ILE A 109 2.83 -25.11 3.47
N HIS A 110 3.07 -24.41 4.58
CA HIS A 110 4.31 -23.64 4.79
C HIS A 110 5.60 -24.44 4.59
N GLN A 111 5.59 -25.77 4.83
CA GLN A 111 6.76 -26.64 4.59
C GLN A 111 7.19 -26.72 3.12
N ARG A 112 6.33 -26.29 2.18
CA ARG A 112 6.61 -26.28 0.74
C ARG A 112 7.08 -24.93 0.22
N GLU A 113 7.12 -23.90 1.06
CA GLU A 113 7.48 -22.54 0.66
C GLU A 113 9.00 -22.35 0.69
N TYR A 114 9.52 -21.65 -0.33
CA TYR A 114 10.90 -21.19 -0.41
C TYR A 114 10.88 -19.67 -0.57
N LEU A 115 11.01 -18.95 0.55
CA LEU A 115 10.91 -17.49 0.57
C LEU A 115 12.18 -16.86 0.00
N GLY A 116 12.00 -15.87 -0.88
CA GLY A 116 13.08 -15.04 -1.42
C GLY A 116 13.21 -13.70 -0.71
N THR A 117 14.12 -12.85 -1.19
CA THR A 117 14.36 -11.51 -0.64
C THR A 117 13.08 -10.64 -0.65
N THR A 118 12.24 -10.78 -1.66
CA THR A 118 10.99 -10.02 -1.79
C THR A 118 9.91 -10.44 -0.77
N ASP A 119 10.08 -11.58 -0.10
CA ASP A 119 9.14 -12.12 0.90
C ASP A 119 9.46 -11.66 2.33
N GLU A 120 10.39 -10.72 2.51
CA GLU A 120 10.74 -10.17 3.82
C GLU A 120 9.49 -9.61 4.54
N GLY A 121 8.65 -8.86 3.84
CA GLY A 121 7.39 -8.34 4.38
C GLY A 121 6.43 -9.43 4.84
N VAL A 122 6.34 -10.55 4.09
CA VAL A 122 5.53 -11.72 4.47
C VAL A 122 6.06 -12.35 5.76
N SER A 123 7.38 -12.46 5.88
CA SER A 123 8.04 -13.01 7.07
C SER A 123 7.84 -12.14 8.31
N LEU A 124 7.95 -10.80 8.16
CA LEU A 124 7.69 -9.83 9.23
C LEU A 124 6.23 -9.89 9.69
N LEU A 125 5.28 -9.90 8.75
CA LEU A 125 3.85 -10.01 9.06
C LEU A 125 3.54 -11.29 9.83
N ARG A 126 4.00 -12.45 9.33
CA ARG A 126 3.79 -13.75 9.99
C ARG A 126 4.39 -13.78 11.39
N THR A 127 5.56 -13.17 11.58
CA THR A 127 6.22 -13.10 12.89
C THR A 127 5.42 -12.25 13.88
N LYS A 128 4.97 -11.06 13.46
CA LYS A 128 4.12 -10.18 14.27
C LYS A 128 2.79 -10.87 14.63
N LEU A 129 2.10 -11.45 13.66
CA LEU A 129 0.81 -12.11 13.89
C LEU A 129 0.94 -13.28 14.87
N LYS A 130 1.98 -14.13 14.74
CA LYS A 130 2.27 -15.21 15.71
C LYS A 130 2.51 -14.68 17.12
N LYS A 131 3.22 -13.56 17.26
CA LYS A 131 3.46 -12.91 18.55
C LYS A 131 2.15 -12.43 19.18
N ASP A 132 1.30 -11.78 18.39
CA ASP A 132 0.01 -11.25 18.82
C ASP A 132 -0.96 -12.37 19.24
N ILE A 133 -1.07 -13.44 18.44
CA ILE A 133 -1.89 -14.62 18.78
C ILE A 133 -1.47 -15.19 20.14
N ARG A 134 -0.17 -15.37 20.36
CA ARG A 134 0.37 -15.85 21.65
C ARG A 134 0.11 -14.88 22.79
N ALA A 135 0.05 -13.57 22.53
CA ALA A 135 -0.28 -12.58 23.55
C ALA A 135 -1.75 -12.73 23.98
N VAL A 136 -2.67 -12.81 23.02
CA VAL A 136 -4.11 -13.02 23.27
C VAL A 136 -4.35 -14.32 24.03
N GLN A 137 -3.69 -15.43 23.65
CA GLN A 137 -3.81 -16.72 24.34
C GLN A 137 -3.39 -16.66 25.82
N ARG A 138 -2.54 -15.69 26.21
CA ARG A 138 -2.13 -15.45 27.60
C ARG A 138 -2.96 -14.36 28.29
N GLY A 139 -4.08 -13.95 27.71
CA GLY A 139 -4.93 -12.88 28.24
C GLY A 139 -4.29 -11.49 28.15
N LYS A 140 -3.28 -11.29 27.28
CA LYS A 140 -2.65 -9.98 27.08
C LYS A 140 -3.31 -9.24 25.92
N ALA A 141 -3.39 -7.92 26.06
CA ALA A 141 -3.77 -7.05 24.96
C ALA A 141 -2.72 -7.11 23.82
N VAL A 142 -3.20 -6.88 22.61
CA VAL A 142 -2.39 -6.69 21.41
C VAL A 142 -2.26 -5.20 21.12
N SER A 143 -1.11 -4.80 20.57
CA SER A 143 -0.89 -3.41 20.18
C SER A 143 -1.69 -3.11 18.92
N HIS A 144 -2.53 -2.08 19.00
CA HIS A 144 -3.22 -1.52 17.85
C HIS A 144 -2.79 -0.07 17.67
N PRO A 145 -2.80 0.44 16.43
CA PRO A 145 -2.80 1.87 16.19
C PRO A 145 -3.95 2.52 16.97
N VAL A 146 -3.66 3.56 17.74
CA VAL A 146 -4.65 4.34 18.48
C VAL A 146 -4.52 5.78 18.04
N GLY A 147 -5.65 6.38 17.65
CA GLY A 147 -5.78 7.81 17.39
C GLY A 147 -7.07 8.33 18.04
N SER A 148 -7.22 9.64 18.05
CA SER A 148 -8.43 10.36 18.43
C SER A 148 -9.04 11.09 17.24
N GLU A 149 -10.21 11.69 17.43
CA GLU A 149 -10.83 12.56 16.43
C GLU A 149 -9.91 13.75 16.08
N ASP A 150 -9.30 14.37 17.09
CA ASP A 150 -8.39 15.52 16.92
C ASP A 150 -6.95 15.13 16.56
N SER A 151 -6.61 13.85 16.58
CA SER A 151 -5.25 13.35 16.30
C SER A 151 -5.35 11.90 15.80
N PRO A 152 -5.76 11.72 14.54
CA PRO A 152 -5.94 10.40 13.97
C PRO A 152 -4.61 9.66 13.90
N PHE A 153 -4.66 8.33 13.92
CA PHE A 153 -3.45 7.57 13.65
C PHE A 153 -3.05 7.74 12.19
N HIS A 154 -1.86 8.29 11.96
CA HIS A 154 -1.36 8.52 10.61
C HIS A 154 -0.95 7.23 9.92
N THR A 155 -1.49 7.02 8.72
CA THR A 155 -1.06 5.96 7.82
C THR A 155 -0.19 6.54 6.70
N TYR A 156 0.69 5.72 6.13
CA TYR A 156 1.69 6.14 5.14
C TYR A 156 1.35 5.64 3.73
N GLY A 157 0.34 4.81 3.62
CA GLY A 157 -0.08 4.14 2.41
C GLY A 157 -0.36 5.13 1.29
N GLY A 158 0.21 4.87 0.12
CA GLY A 158 0.29 5.93 -0.87
C GLY A 158 1.45 5.82 -1.84
N ASP A 159 1.52 6.82 -2.72
CA ASP A 159 2.54 6.93 -3.75
C ASP A 159 3.23 8.30 -3.67
N THR A 160 4.55 8.30 -3.67
CA THR A 160 5.37 9.48 -3.93
C THR A 160 6.23 9.23 -5.16
N VAL A 161 6.22 10.16 -6.10
CA VAL A 161 7.02 10.13 -7.32
C VAL A 161 7.92 11.34 -7.31
N LEU A 162 9.23 11.12 -7.38
CA LEU A 162 10.22 12.20 -7.45
C LEU A 162 10.92 12.18 -8.81
N ARG A 163 11.30 13.37 -9.28
CA ARG A 163 12.22 13.51 -10.42
C ARG A 163 13.64 13.69 -9.91
N LEU A 164 14.48 12.67 -10.04
CA LEU A 164 15.87 12.73 -9.57
C LEU A 164 16.84 12.64 -10.74
N PRO A 165 17.99 13.32 -10.70
CA PRO A 165 19.03 13.14 -11.71
C PRO A 165 19.48 11.67 -11.74
N GLU A 166 19.75 11.15 -12.94
CA GLU A 166 20.26 9.79 -13.09
C GLU A 166 21.65 9.69 -12.45
N ASP A 167 21.87 8.65 -11.65
CA ASP A 167 23.20 8.24 -11.21
C ASP A 167 23.51 6.87 -11.83
N SER A 168 24.13 6.88 -13.01
CA SER A 168 24.50 5.65 -13.73
C SER A 168 25.56 4.81 -13.01
N SER A 169 26.16 5.32 -11.92
CA SER A 169 27.17 4.61 -11.14
C SER A 169 26.60 3.81 -9.96
N ASP A 170 25.47 4.24 -9.37
CA ASP A 170 24.80 3.53 -8.27
C ASP A 170 23.29 3.81 -8.18
N ASP A 171 22.54 3.40 -9.19
CA ASP A 171 21.08 3.56 -9.24
C ASP A 171 20.35 2.88 -8.06
N ASN A 172 20.82 1.72 -7.63
CA ASN A 172 20.25 1.03 -6.47
C ASN A 172 20.50 1.78 -5.15
N GLY A 173 21.68 2.39 -4.98
CA GLY A 173 21.99 3.25 -3.86
C GLY A 173 21.13 4.51 -3.84
N LEU A 174 20.94 5.15 -5.00
CA LEU A 174 20.05 6.30 -5.16
C LEU A 174 18.61 5.97 -4.75
N MET A 175 18.04 4.88 -5.28
CA MET A 175 16.69 4.44 -4.92
C MET A 175 16.55 4.16 -3.41
N ARG A 176 17.54 3.50 -2.80
CA ARG A 176 17.53 3.18 -1.37
C ARG A 176 17.62 4.43 -0.50
N HIS A 177 18.46 5.39 -0.90
CA HIS A 177 18.58 6.68 -0.23
C HIS A 177 17.26 7.45 -0.30
N ALA A 178 16.69 7.59 -1.50
CA ALA A 178 15.41 8.27 -1.71
C ALA A 178 14.29 7.65 -0.86
N GLN A 179 14.14 6.32 -0.89
CA GLN A 179 13.15 5.60 -0.08
C GLN A 179 13.33 5.83 1.42
N SER A 180 14.58 5.77 1.90
CA SER A 180 14.89 5.92 3.34
C SER A 180 14.61 7.35 3.83
N GLU A 181 15.00 8.36 3.06
CA GLU A 181 14.74 9.75 3.42
C GLU A 181 13.25 10.10 3.33
N VAL A 182 12.54 9.68 2.28
CA VAL A 182 11.09 9.91 2.19
C VAL A 182 10.35 9.25 3.36
N ALA A 183 10.73 8.03 3.77
CA ALA A 183 10.16 7.40 4.95
C ALA A 183 10.44 8.19 6.24
N ARG A 184 11.65 8.74 6.42
CA ARG A 184 11.98 9.60 7.57
C ARG A 184 11.15 10.88 7.57
N ILE A 185 10.97 11.52 6.42
CA ILE A 185 10.14 12.71 6.26
C ILE A 185 8.69 12.40 6.66
N TYR A 186 8.15 11.27 6.22
CA TYR A 186 6.80 10.85 6.59
C TYR A 186 6.63 10.68 8.10
N PHE A 187 7.58 10.03 8.78
CA PHE A 187 7.54 9.89 10.24
C PHE A 187 7.69 11.22 10.97
N ALA A 188 8.55 12.12 10.47
CA ALA A 188 8.67 13.47 11.04
C ALA A 188 7.39 14.30 10.85
N ALA A 189 6.59 13.98 9.83
CA ALA A 189 5.35 14.64 9.52
C ALA A 189 4.18 14.25 10.45
N ASP A 190 4.32 13.21 11.27
CA ASP A 190 3.24 12.70 12.15
C ASP A 190 2.86 13.67 13.29
N GLN A 191 3.58 14.80 13.43
CA GLN A 191 3.21 15.89 14.34
C GLN A 191 2.26 16.92 13.71
N TYR A 192 1.99 16.80 12.40
CA TYR A 192 1.14 17.69 11.64
C TYR A 192 -0.09 16.94 11.15
N GLU A 193 -1.16 17.69 10.87
CA GLU A 193 -2.42 17.15 10.40
C GLU A 193 -2.77 17.69 9.00
N GLU A 194 -3.62 16.97 8.29
CA GLU A 194 -4.23 17.39 7.02
C GLU A 194 -3.24 18.07 6.04
N ASP A 195 -3.54 19.32 5.64
CA ASP A 195 -2.75 20.08 4.68
C ASP A 195 -1.39 20.50 5.25
N ASP A 196 -1.29 20.82 6.55
CA ASP A 196 -0.01 21.15 7.21
C ASP A 196 0.97 19.98 7.10
N ARG A 197 0.46 18.74 7.23
CA ARG A 197 1.26 17.52 7.06
C ARG A 197 1.78 17.39 5.63
N ARG A 198 0.92 17.64 4.65
CA ARG A 198 1.29 17.56 3.23
C ARG A 198 2.31 18.64 2.86
N ASP A 199 2.12 19.86 3.34
CA ASP A 199 3.01 21.00 3.11
C ASP A 199 4.38 20.77 3.73
N PHE A 200 4.42 20.24 4.95
CA PHE A 200 5.68 19.83 5.60
C PHE A 200 6.44 18.79 4.77
N ILE A 201 5.75 17.74 4.30
CA ILE A 201 6.36 16.69 3.48
C ILE A 201 6.90 17.28 2.17
N ALA A 202 6.11 18.11 1.48
CA ALA A 202 6.54 18.76 0.25
C ALA A 202 7.75 19.67 0.48
N HIS A 203 7.77 20.43 1.58
CA HIS A 203 8.88 21.31 1.95
C HIS A 203 10.17 20.51 2.19
N GLU A 204 10.13 19.47 3.02
CA GLU A 204 11.32 18.68 3.33
C GLU A 204 11.81 17.90 2.10
N ILE A 205 10.93 17.43 1.22
CA ILE A 205 11.35 16.82 -0.06
C ILE A 205 12.12 17.83 -0.91
N ARG A 206 11.63 19.07 -1.10
CA ARG A 206 12.36 20.10 -1.88
C ARG A 206 13.71 20.42 -1.26
N LYS A 207 13.77 20.51 0.07
CA LYS A 207 15.01 20.77 0.81
C LYS A 207 16.05 19.65 0.66
N HIS A 208 15.62 18.39 0.67
CA HIS A 208 16.52 17.23 0.57
C HIS A 208 16.93 16.88 -0.86
N PHE A 209 16.02 17.06 -1.83
CA PHE A 209 16.19 16.58 -3.21
C PHE A 209 16.24 17.70 -4.27
N GLY A 210 16.08 18.96 -3.86
CA GLY A 210 15.97 20.13 -4.74
C GLY A 210 14.55 20.35 -5.26
N ASP A 211 14.28 21.58 -5.71
CA ASP A 211 12.96 21.98 -6.21
C ASP A 211 12.54 21.17 -7.45
N GLU A 212 13.51 20.78 -8.29
CA GLU A 212 13.27 19.97 -9.49
C GLU A 212 12.62 18.62 -9.20
N ALA A 213 12.82 18.08 -7.99
CA ALA A 213 12.23 16.82 -7.57
C ALA A 213 10.70 16.82 -7.66
N LEU A 214 10.09 17.99 -7.47
CA LEU A 214 8.64 18.18 -7.45
C LEU A 214 8.12 19.11 -8.54
N THR A 215 8.98 19.54 -9.47
CA THR A 215 8.55 20.39 -10.59
C THR A 215 7.50 19.68 -11.45
N GLY A 216 6.32 20.29 -11.57
CA GLY A 216 5.18 19.72 -12.28
C GLY A 216 4.35 18.72 -11.48
N ALA A 217 4.64 18.55 -10.18
CA ALA A 217 3.70 17.90 -9.28
C ALA A 217 2.38 18.67 -9.29
N LYS A 218 1.26 17.94 -9.38
CA LYS A 218 -0.06 18.54 -9.19
C LYS A 218 -0.32 18.63 -7.69
N ASP A 219 -0.79 19.80 -7.26
CA ASP A 219 -1.38 20.00 -5.93
C ASP A 219 -2.64 19.13 -5.77
#